data_AF-A0A5C3LMW1-F1
#
_entry.id   AF-A0A5C3LMW1-F1
#
_cell.length_a   1.000
_cell.length_b   1.000
_cell.length_c   1.000
_cell.angle_alpha   90.00
_cell.angle_beta   90.00
_cell.angle_gamma   90.00
#
_symmetry.space_group_name_H-M   'P 1'
#
loop_
_entity.id
_entity.type
_entity.pdbx_description
1 polymer ?
#
loop_
_entity_poly.entity_id
_entity_poly.type
_entity_poly.pdbx_seq_one_letter_code
_entity_poly.pdbx_strand_id
1 'polypeptide(L)'
;MPTPSSPSTPPEIHAIVSASRRVLLLLDIQVAMLSPPPIGVPSSDSVRANLARILTFARNAKPLPLIVHIRNTGDAGDPDEPGTDGWGLIFPPLPSELVVDKLKNNAFAGTNLGEIIPPDAEIVVAGFQTDYSIRATCSAALGRGNEVLLIKGAHATYDRIEVLHGGGITPAWRIEAEIEAELEEAGVHLLDMKDLPGIFMDR
;
A
#
# COMPACT_ATOMS: atom_id res chain seq x y z
N MET A 1 -31.57 -10.41 -8.98
CA MET A 1 -30.12 -10.37 -9.18
C MET A 1 -29.47 -10.95 -7.93
N PRO A 2 -28.64 -12.00 -8.03
CA PRO A 2 -27.95 -12.54 -6.87
C PRO A 2 -26.86 -11.55 -6.44
N THR A 3 -26.81 -11.23 -5.14
CA THR A 3 -25.72 -10.48 -4.51
C THR A 3 -24.41 -11.27 -4.62
N PRO A 4 -23.26 -10.65 -4.93
CA PRO A 4 -21.99 -11.34 -4.87
C PRO A 4 -21.74 -11.75 -3.42
N SER A 5 -21.65 -13.06 -3.17
CA SER A 5 -21.21 -13.59 -1.90
C SER A 5 -19.74 -13.23 -1.71
N SER A 6 -19.45 -12.40 -0.70
CA SER A 6 -18.08 -12.12 -0.27
C SER A 6 -17.33 -13.43 -0.01
N PRO A 7 -16.10 -13.58 -0.52
CA PRO A 7 -15.31 -14.78 -0.23
C PRO A 7 -15.05 -14.84 1.28
N SER A 8 -15.51 -15.92 1.90
CA SER A 8 -15.25 -16.20 3.31
C SER A 8 -13.75 -16.45 3.52
N THR A 9 -13.15 -15.70 4.43
CA THR A 9 -11.75 -15.84 4.82
C THR A 9 -11.49 -17.24 5.43
N PRO A 10 -10.47 -18.00 4.97
CA PRO A 10 -10.13 -19.32 5.53
C PRO A 10 -9.87 -19.30 7.05
N PRO A 11 -10.16 -20.39 7.78
CA PRO A 11 -10.00 -20.46 9.25
C PRO A 11 -8.58 -20.15 9.75
N GLU A 12 -7.56 -20.54 8.99
CA GLU A 12 -6.15 -20.25 9.31
C GLU A 12 -5.85 -18.75 9.23
N ILE A 13 -6.47 -18.05 8.27
CA ILE A 13 -6.34 -16.60 8.15
C ILE A 13 -7.10 -15.90 9.28
N HIS A 14 -8.24 -16.41 9.73
CA HIS A 14 -8.94 -15.86 10.91
C HIS A 14 -8.09 -15.95 12.18
N ALA A 15 -7.35 -17.04 12.37
CA ALA A 15 -6.43 -17.19 13.49
C ALA A 15 -5.24 -16.19 13.40
N ILE A 16 -4.70 -15.96 12.21
CA ILE A 16 -3.64 -14.95 11.98
C ILE A 16 -4.17 -13.54 12.21
N VAL A 17 -5.34 -13.19 11.68
CA VAL A 17 -5.99 -11.88 11.87
C VAL A 17 -6.25 -11.60 13.35
N SER A 18 -6.68 -12.61 14.11
CA SER A 18 -6.95 -12.47 15.55
C SER A 18 -5.69 -12.43 16.43
N ALA A 19 -4.53 -12.87 15.94
CA ALA A 19 -3.30 -12.99 16.73
C ALA A 19 -2.22 -11.96 16.36
N SER A 20 -2.16 -11.54 15.08
CA SER A 20 -1.14 -10.64 14.57
C SER A 20 -1.52 -9.19 14.79
N ARG A 21 -0.85 -8.54 15.74
CA ARG A 21 -0.96 -7.09 15.97
C ARG A 21 -0.24 -6.25 14.91
N ARG A 22 0.47 -6.88 13.98
CA ARG A 22 1.24 -6.23 12.91
C ARG A 22 0.72 -6.63 11.55
N VAL A 23 0.49 -5.62 10.71
CA VAL A 23 0.01 -5.76 9.34
C VAL A 23 1.00 -5.13 8.38
N LEU A 24 1.40 -5.84 7.33
CA LEU A 24 2.02 -5.24 6.15
C LEU A 24 0.92 -4.95 5.12
N LEU A 25 0.66 -3.67 4.88
CA LEU A 25 -0.33 -3.19 3.93
C LEU A 25 0.37 -2.69 2.65
N LEU A 26 0.22 -3.45 1.57
CA LEU A 26 0.83 -3.20 0.27
C LEU A 26 -0.22 -2.54 -0.65
N LEU A 27 -0.09 -1.25 -0.90
CA LEU A 27 -1.05 -0.47 -1.67
C LEU A 27 -0.71 -0.44 -3.16
N ASP A 28 -1.63 -0.87 -4.01
CA ASP A 28 -1.64 -0.64 -5.45
C ASP A 28 -0.35 -1.06 -6.17
N ILE A 29 0.28 -2.15 -5.71
CA ILE A 29 1.52 -2.68 -6.30
C ILE A 29 1.20 -3.53 -7.55
N GLN A 30 0.69 -2.84 -8.55
CA GLN A 30 0.23 -3.40 -9.81
C GLN A 30 1.28 -3.23 -10.91
N VAL A 31 1.15 -4.02 -11.97
CA VAL A 31 2.07 -4.03 -13.11
C VAL A 31 2.21 -2.63 -13.73
N ALA A 32 1.11 -1.88 -13.87
CA ALA A 32 1.12 -0.55 -14.44
C ALA A 32 2.05 0.42 -13.70
N MET A 33 1.95 0.51 -12.36
CA MET A 33 2.73 1.45 -11.53
C MET A 33 4.24 1.23 -11.61
N LEU A 34 4.66 -0.02 -11.84
CA LEU A 34 6.06 -0.43 -11.86
C LEU A 34 6.61 -0.72 -13.27
N SER A 35 5.83 -0.45 -14.31
CA SER A 35 6.29 -0.54 -15.70
C SER A 35 7.35 0.52 -16.00
N PRO A 36 8.12 0.39 -17.11
CA PRO A 36 9.05 1.44 -17.52
C PRO A 36 8.32 2.80 -17.69
N PRO A 37 8.92 3.92 -17.25
CA PRO A 37 8.38 5.25 -17.50
C PRO A 37 8.20 5.51 -19.02
N PRO A 38 7.16 6.26 -19.43
CA PRO A 38 6.26 7.03 -18.58
C PRO A 38 5.02 6.27 -18.08
N ILE A 39 4.89 4.96 -18.37
CA ILE A 39 3.73 4.17 -17.92
C ILE A 39 3.76 4.04 -16.40
N GLY A 40 4.88 3.56 -15.84
CA GLY A 40 5.11 3.52 -14.40
C GLY A 40 5.75 4.79 -13.87
N VAL A 41 5.86 4.86 -12.54
CA VAL A 41 6.47 6.01 -11.85
C VAL A 41 7.95 6.17 -12.22
N PRO A 42 8.52 7.39 -12.16
CA PRO A 42 9.92 7.64 -12.52
C PRO A 42 10.93 6.77 -11.77
N SER A 43 10.63 6.40 -10.51
CA SER A 43 11.50 5.62 -9.62
C SER A 43 11.21 4.10 -9.64
N SER A 44 10.47 3.60 -10.64
CA SER A 44 9.89 2.24 -10.66
C SER A 44 10.89 1.12 -10.36
N ASP A 45 12.09 1.14 -10.94
CA ASP A 45 13.10 0.10 -10.70
C ASP A 45 13.56 0.05 -9.23
N SER A 46 13.84 1.21 -8.64
CA SER A 46 14.30 1.31 -7.25
C SER A 46 13.22 0.91 -6.26
N VAL A 47 11.98 1.37 -6.48
CA VAL A 47 10.84 1.06 -5.62
C VAL A 47 10.46 -0.41 -5.73
N ARG A 48 10.48 -0.99 -6.94
CA ARG A 48 10.30 -2.44 -7.16
C ARG A 48 11.27 -3.26 -6.32
N ALA A 49 12.56 -2.91 -6.33
CA ALA A 49 13.58 -3.62 -5.57
C ALA A 49 13.33 -3.53 -4.06
N ASN A 50 12.94 -2.36 -3.56
CA ASN A 50 12.62 -2.15 -2.15
C ASN A 50 11.36 -2.92 -1.71
N LEU A 51 10.28 -2.86 -2.50
CA LEU A 51 9.04 -3.60 -2.24
C LEU A 51 9.27 -5.11 -2.20
N ALA A 52 10.05 -5.66 -3.14
CA ALA A 52 10.40 -7.08 -3.15
C ALA A 52 11.17 -7.50 -1.90
N ARG A 53 12.08 -6.64 -1.42
CA ARG A 53 12.81 -6.85 -0.16
C ARG A 53 11.85 -6.82 1.04
N ILE A 54 10.99 -5.81 1.15
CA ILE A 54 10.01 -5.70 2.24
C ILE A 54 9.14 -6.94 2.32
N LEU A 55 8.57 -7.36 1.19
CA LEU A 55 7.72 -8.55 1.12
C LEU A 55 8.48 -9.82 1.51
N THR A 56 9.74 -9.94 1.10
CA THR A 56 10.59 -11.07 1.50
C THR A 56 10.86 -11.08 3.00
N PHE A 57 11.18 -9.93 3.61
CA PHE A 57 11.39 -9.82 5.06
C PHE A 57 10.11 -10.17 5.83
N ALA A 58 8.96 -9.62 5.43
CA ALA A 58 7.68 -9.90 6.07
C ALA A 58 7.30 -11.39 5.99
N ARG A 59 7.50 -12.04 4.83
CA ARG A 59 7.23 -13.49 4.65
C ARG A 59 8.13 -14.40 5.50
N ASN A 60 9.31 -13.92 5.91
CA ASN A 60 10.25 -14.69 6.73
C ASN A 60 10.24 -14.28 8.21
N ALA A 61 9.43 -13.30 8.58
CA ALA A 61 9.34 -12.80 9.94
C ALA A 61 8.70 -13.83 10.89
N LYS A 62 9.08 -13.73 12.16
CA LYS A 62 8.52 -14.53 13.24
C LYS A 62 8.27 -13.58 14.42
N PRO A 63 7.00 -13.42 14.85
CA PRO A 63 5.77 -13.97 14.28
C PRO A 63 5.50 -13.40 12.87
N LEU A 64 4.70 -14.13 12.09
CA LEU A 64 4.32 -13.73 10.74
C LEU A 64 3.31 -12.57 10.82
N PRO A 65 3.59 -11.39 10.22
CA PRO A 65 2.61 -10.32 10.13
C PRO A 65 1.47 -10.74 9.20
N LEU A 66 0.29 -10.14 9.39
CA LEU A 66 -0.76 -10.24 8.38
C LEU A 66 -0.33 -9.43 7.14
N ILE A 67 -0.25 -10.07 5.98
CA ILE A 67 0.11 -9.39 4.72
C ILE A 67 -1.16 -9.19 3.90
N VAL A 68 -1.47 -7.93 3.60
CA VAL A 68 -2.64 -7.54 2.83
C VAL A 68 -2.20 -6.75 1.61
N HIS A 69 -2.50 -7.29 0.43
CA HIS A 69 -2.33 -6.63 -0.85
C HIS A 69 -3.62 -5.91 -1.20
N ILE A 70 -3.53 -4.60 -1.38
CA ILE A 70 -4.61 -3.79 -1.90
C ILE A 70 -4.39 -3.60 -3.38
N ARG A 71 -5.43 -3.86 -4.18
CA ARG A 71 -5.42 -3.67 -5.63
C ARG A 71 -6.44 -2.62 -6.02
N ASN A 72 -6.00 -1.58 -6.72
CA ASN A 72 -6.89 -0.56 -7.25
C ASN A 72 -7.66 -1.11 -8.44
N THR A 73 -8.95 -0.76 -8.50
CA THR A 73 -9.84 -1.01 -9.64
C THR A 73 -10.01 0.31 -10.36
N GLY A 74 -9.20 0.54 -11.40
CA GLY A 74 -9.27 1.73 -12.25
C GLY A 74 -10.55 1.77 -13.08
N ASP A 75 -10.88 2.95 -13.58
CA ASP A 75 -12.01 3.14 -14.50
C ASP A 75 -11.65 2.59 -15.90
N ALA A 76 -12.65 2.48 -16.78
CA ALA A 76 -12.44 1.99 -18.14
C ALA A 76 -11.46 2.89 -18.90
N GLY A 77 -10.40 2.28 -19.46
CA GLY A 77 -9.31 2.96 -20.14
C GLY A 77 -8.12 3.33 -19.24
N ASP A 78 -8.21 3.16 -17.92
CA ASP A 78 -7.08 3.36 -17.03
C ASP A 78 -6.04 2.25 -17.20
N PRO A 79 -4.73 2.52 -16.97
CA PRO A 79 -3.68 1.50 -17.00
C PRO A 79 -3.90 0.32 -16.05
N ASP A 80 -4.72 0.51 -15.01
CA ASP A 80 -5.14 -0.47 -14.02
C ASP A 80 -6.65 -0.77 -14.09
N GLU A 81 -7.25 -0.67 -15.29
CA GLU A 81 -8.61 -1.19 -15.54
C GLU A 81 -8.66 -2.71 -15.27
N PRO A 82 -9.68 -3.23 -14.55
CA PRO A 82 -9.80 -4.65 -14.25
C PRO A 82 -9.71 -5.57 -15.48
N GLY A 83 -8.89 -6.62 -15.35
CA GLY A 83 -8.68 -7.61 -16.40
C GLY A 83 -7.63 -7.23 -17.45
N THR A 84 -7.06 -6.03 -17.39
CA THR A 84 -5.92 -5.64 -18.22
C THR A 84 -4.60 -6.20 -17.67
N ASP A 85 -3.57 -6.24 -18.51
CA ASP A 85 -2.22 -6.68 -18.12
C ASP A 85 -1.62 -5.78 -17.01
N GLY A 86 -1.96 -4.48 -17.02
CA GLY A 86 -1.47 -3.50 -16.05
C GLY A 86 -2.12 -3.62 -14.68
N TRP A 87 -3.31 -4.23 -14.59
CA TRP A 87 -4.09 -4.36 -13.35
C TRP A 87 -3.56 -5.44 -12.40
N GLY A 88 -2.89 -6.47 -12.91
CA GLY A 88 -2.39 -7.57 -12.09
C GLY A 88 -1.44 -7.10 -10.99
N LEU A 89 -1.49 -7.75 -9.82
CA LEU A 89 -0.45 -7.57 -8.80
C LEU A 89 0.89 -8.06 -9.36
N ILE A 90 1.95 -7.29 -9.16
CA ILE A 90 3.27 -7.64 -9.69
C ILE A 90 3.95 -8.75 -8.88
N PHE A 91 3.62 -8.83 -7.59
CA PHE A 91 4.10 -9.84 -6.68
C PHE A 91 2.92 -10.79 -6.41
N PRO A 92 3.00 -12.05 -6.87
CA PRO A 92 1.94 -13.01 -6.61
C PRO A 92 1.75 -13.21 -5.09
N PRO A 93 0.51 -13.09 -4.58
CA PRO A 93 0.22 -13.34 -3.18
C PRO A 93 0.40 -14.83 -2.87
N LEU A 94 0.86 -15.13 -1.66
CA LEU A 94 0.85 -16.50 -1.13
C LEU A 94 -0.54 -16.87 -0.61
N PRO A 95 -0.87 -18.17 -0.46
CA PRO A 95 -2.19 -18.59 0.06
C PRO A 95 -2.57 -18.02 1.43
N SER A 96 -1.58 -17.65 2.25
CA SER A 96 -1.77 -17.02 3.56
C SER A 96 -1.92 -15.49 3.53
N GLU A 97 -1.85 -14.88 2.35
CA GLU A 97 -1.90 -13.43 2.15
C GLU A 97 -3.26 -13.03 1.59
N LEU A 98 -3.75 -11.87 2.00
CA LEU A 98 -5.05 -11.36 1.58
C LEU A 98 -4.90 -10.42 0.37
N VAL A 99 -5.88 -10.47 -0.53
CA VAL A 99 -6.04 -9.48 -1.60
C VAL A 99 -7.38 -8.80 -1.42
N VAL A 100 -7.39 -7.46 -1.40
CA VAL A 100 -8.60 -6.65 -1.31
C VAL A 100 -8.62 -5.67 -2.47
N ASP A 101 -9.67 -5.73 -3.28
CA ASP A 101 -9.89 -4.78 -4.36
C ASP A 101 -10.56 -3.51 -3.81
N LYS A 102 -10.11 -2.33 -4.26
CA LYS A 102 -10.69 -1.03 -3.87
C LYS A 102 -11.07 -0.16 -5.07
N LEU A 103 -12.03 0.74 -4.84
CA LEU A 103 -12.56 1.71 -5.82
C LEU A 103 -12.27 3.17 -5.44
N LYS A 104 -11.62 3.41 -4.29
CA LYS A 104 -11.37 4.74 -3.71
C LYS A 104 -9.92 4.83 -3.25
N ASN A 105 -9.37 6.03 -3.12
CA ASN A 105 -7.98 6.20 -2.65
C ASN A 105 -7.80 5.68 -1.21
N ASN A 106 -8.76 5.96 -0.33
CA ASN A 106 -8.78 5.37 1.01
C ASN A 106 -9.15 3.89 0.91
N ALA A 107 -8.19 3.00 1.18
CA ALA A 107 -8.39 1.55 1.09
C ALA A 107 -9.42 0.99 2.08
N PHE A 108 -9.75 1.71 3.16
CA PHE A 108 -10.83 1.33 4.09
C PHE A 108 -12.22 1.70 3.58
N ALA A 109 -12.32 2.64 2.64
CA ALA A 109 -13.61 3.13 2.17
C ALA A 109 -14.22 2.17 1.14
N GLY A 110 -15.38 1.58 1.49
CA GLY A 110 -16.10 0.67 0.59
C GLY A 110 -15.48 -0.73 0.46
N THR A 111 -14.61 -1.12 1.39
CA THR A 111 -14.01 -2.46 1.48
C THR A 111 -14.26 -3.06 2.86
N ASN A 112 -13.93 -4.35 3.04
CA ASN A 112 -13.94 -5.01 4.35
C ASN A 112 -12.60 -4.86 5.11
N LEU A 113 -11.70 -3.98 4.66
CA LEU A 113 -10.36 -3.83 5.27
C LEU A 113 -10.43 -3.44 6.75
N GLY A 114 -11.45 -2.67 7.14
CA GLY A 114 -11.65 -2.26 8.53
C GLY A 114 -12.07 -3.40 9.47
N GLU A 115 -12.63 -4.49 8.92
CA GLU A 115 -12.94 -5.72 9.66
C GLU A 115 -11.70 -6.63 9.75
N ILE A 116 -10.84 -6.59 8.72
CA ILE A 116 -9.60 -7.36 8.64
C ILE A 116 -8.52 -6.78 9.56
N ILE A 117 -8.38 -5.45 9.61
CA ILE A 117 -7.32 -4.77 10.37
C ILE A 117 -7.95 -4.11 11.59
N PRO A 118 -7.76 -4.63 12.81
CA PRO A 118 -8.37 -4.04 14.00
C PRO A 118 -7.74 -2.67 14.33
N PRO A 119 -8.47 -1.78 15.06
CA PRO A 119 -7.98 -0.44 15.42
C PRO A 119 -6.64 -0.40 16.19
N ASP A 120 -6.32 -1.44 16.95
CA ASP A 120 -5.10 -1.55 17.76
C ASP A 120 -3.92 -2.21 17.00
N ALA A 121 -4.11 -2.54 15.72
CA ALA A 121 -3.03 -3.05 14.89
C ALA A 121 -2.05 -1.94 14.48
N GLU A 122 -0.78 -2.31 14.47
CA GLU A 122 0.32 -1.56 13.87
C GLU A 122 0.38 -1.88 12.37
N ILE A 123 0.28 -0.86 11.51
CA ILE A 123 0.23 -1.00 10.06
C ILE A 123 1.51 -0.47 9.44
N VAL A 124 2.28 -1.36 8.83
CA VAL A 124 3.44 -1.03 7.99
C VAL A 124 2.94 -0.85 6.55
N VAL A 125 3.10 0.34 5.98
CA VAL A 125 2.55 0.74 4.68
C VAL A 125 3.67 0.90 3.65
N ALA A 126 3.43 0.41 2.44
CA ALA A 126 4.26 0.63 1.26
C ALA A 126 3.39 0.55 -0.01
N GLY A 127 3.82 1.17 -1.11
CA GLY A 127 3.13 1.08 -2.41
C GLY A 127 2.80 2.41 -3.06
N PHE A 128 1.67 2.49 -3.76
CA PHE A 128 1.34 3.61 -4.67
C PHE A 128 -0.08 4.11 -4.46
N GLN A 129 -0.43 5.32 -4.89
CA GLN A 129 0.50 6.43 -5.16
C GLN A 129 0.65 7.28 -3.89
N THR A 130 1.81 7.94 -3.74
CA THR A 130 2.17 8.66 -2.51
C THR A 130 1.14 9.72 -2.12
N ASP A 131 0.79 10.63 -3.03
CA ASP A 131 -0.16 11.72 -2.80
C ASP A 131 -1.64 11.32 -2.97
N TYR A 132 -1.93 10.07 -3.33
CA TYR A 132 -3.28 9.51 -3.45
C TYR A 132 -3.53 8.43 -2.41
N SER A 133 -3.44 7.15 -2.78
CA SER A 133 -3.84 6.02 -1.92
C SER A 133 -3.03 5.93 -0.63
N ILE A 134 -1.73 6.21 -0.66
CA ILE A 134 -0.86 6.21 0.53
C ILE A 134 -1.34 7.29 1.50
N ARG A 135 -1.37 8.55 1.06
CA ARG A 135 -1.84 9.67 1.88
C ARG A 135 -3.23 9.42 2.48
N ALA A 136 -4.19 9.02 1.65
CA ALA A 136 -5.58 8.82 2.06
C ALA A 136 -5.75 7.65 3.04
N THR A 137 -5.06 6.53 2.80
CA THR A 137 -5.16 5.33 3.63
C THR A 137 -4.42 5.50 4.96
N CYS A 138 -3.23 6.10 4.97
CA CYS A 138 -2.50 6.41 6.20
C CYS A 138 -3.31 7.37 7.10
N SER A 139 -3.86 8.44 6.53
CA SER A 139 -4.70 9.38 7.29
C SER A 139 -5.94 8.71 7.88
N ALA A 140 -6.59 7.83 7.10
CA ALA A 140 -7.74 7.07 7.56
C ALA A 140 -7.37 6.06 8.67
N ALA A 141 -6.24 5.38 8.55
CA ALA A 141 -5.73 4.46 9.58
C ALA A 141 -5.48 5.18 10.90
N LEU A 142 -4.81 6.34 10.87
CA LEU A 142 -4.62 7.18 12.07
C LEU A 142 -5.96 7.57 12.70
N GLY A 143 -6.94 8.00 11.90
CA GLY A 143 -8.28 8.34 12.37
C GLY A 143 -9.05 7.16 12.99
N ARG A 144 -8.67 5.92 12.66
CA ARG A 144 -9.21 4.69 13.27
C ARG A 144 -8.52 4.31 14.57
N GLY A 145 -7.40 4.94 14.92
CA GLY A 145 -6.59 4.64 16.11
C GLY A 145 -5.40 3.72 15.86
N ASN A 146 -5.12 3.35 14.60
CA ASN A 146 -3.99 2.50 14.26
C ASN A 146 -2.66 3.25 14.45
N GLU A 147 -1.63 2.53 14.90
CA GLU A 147 -0.24 2.95 14.71
C GLU A 147 0.15 2.72 13.24
N VAL A 148 0.72 3.73 12.59
CA VAL A 148 1.03 3.68 11.15
C VAL A 148 2.51 3.95 10.95
N LEU A 149 3.18 3.05 10.23
CA LEU A 149 4.57 3.20 9.82
C LEU A 149 4.65 3.21 8.30
N LEU A 150 5.27 4.23 7.72
CA LEU A 150 5.47 4.35 6.27
C LEU A 150 6.94 4.14 5.93
N ILE A 151 7.24 3.20 5.03
CA ILE A 151 8.63 2.90 4.64
C ILE A 151 9.06 3.80 3.48
N LYS A 152 9.95 4.74 3.76
CA LYS A 152 10.55 5.64 2.78
C LYS A 152 11.28 4.87 1.67
N GLY A 153 11.13 5.33 0.44
CA GLY A 153 11.69 4.67 -0.74
C GLY A 153 10.97 3.36 -1.15
N ALA A 154 9.88 3.02 -0.46
CA ALA A 154 8.97 1.94 -0.83
C ALA A 154 7.55 2.45 -1.14
N HIS A 155 7.42 3.75 -1.37
CA HIS A 155 6.28 4.37 -2.03
C HIS A 155 6.79 5.37 -3.06
N ALA A 156 5.98 5.68 -4.06
CA ALA A 156 6.31 6.70 -5.06
C ALA A 156 5.07 7.30 -5.71
N THR A 157 5.27 8.33 -6.52
CA THR A 157 4.24 8.95 -7.35
C THR A 157 4.81 9.40 -8.70
N TYR A 158 4.00 10.06 -9.51
CA TYR A 158 4.38 10.62 -10.80
C TYR A 158 4.80 12.10 -10.67
N ASP A 159 5.53 12.58 -11.66
CA ASP A 159 5.73 14.01 -11.84
C ASP A 159 4.37 14.70 -12.05
N ARG A 160 4.08 15.75 -11.27
CA ARG A 160 2.82 16.48 -11.35
C ARG A 160 2.96 17.70 -12.24
N ILE A 161 2.11 17.78 -13.26
CA ILE A 161 2.00 18.97 -14.10
C ILE A 161 1.20 20.03 -13.33
N GLU A 162 1.85 21.14 -13.01
CA GLU A 162 1.20 22.26 -12.34
C GLU A 162 0.44 23.09 -13.39
N VAL A 163 -0.87 23.25 -13.17
CA VAL A 163 -1.77 24.00 -14.08
C VAL A 163 -1.96 25.47 -13.66
N LEU A 164 -1.55 25.82 -12.44
CA LEU A 164 -1.68 27.17 -11.88
C LEU A 164 -0.31 27.86 -11.78
N HIS A 165 -0.31 29.19 -11.64
CA HIS A 165 0.89 30.02 -11.40
C HIS A 165 2.06 29.89 -12.39
N GLY A 166 1.75 29.81 -13.69
CA GLY A 166 2.76 29.89 -14.76
C GLY A 166 3.16 28.55 -15.37
N GLY A 167 2.52 27.46 -14.93
CA GLY A 167 2.84 26.12 -15.41
C GLY A 167 4.11 25.56 -14.76
N GLY A 168 4.39 24.29 -14.99
CA GLY A 168 5.61 23.66 -14.52
C GLY A 168 5.43 22.18 -14.23
N ILE A 169 6.52 21.56 -13.78
CA ILE A 169 6.51 20.18 -13.33
C ILE A 169 7.04 20.18 -11.90
N THR A 170 6.21 19.71 -10.97
CA THR A 170 6.66 19.33 -9.64
C THR A 170 7.18 17.90 -9.75
N PRO A 171 8.49 17.66 -9.55
CA PRO A 171 9.05 16.33 -9.72
C PRO A 171 8.54 15.39 -8.61
N ALA A 172 8.36 14.11 -8.94
CA ALA A 172 7.79 13.10 -8.06
C ALA A 172 8.44 13.07 -6.67
N TRP A 173 9.77 13.10 -6.60
CA TRP A 173 10.52 13.08 -5.33
C TRP A 173 10.17 14.24 -4.39
N ARG A 174 9.79 15.41 -4.94
CA ARG A 174 9.38 16.56 -4.14
C ARG A 174 7.99 16.36 -3.56
N ILE A 175 7.07 15.81 -4.36
CA ILE A 175 5.73 15.44 -3.90
C ILE A 175 5.83 14.38 -2.82
N GLU A 176 6.68 13.37 -3.03
CA GLU A 176 6.94 12.31 -2.05
C GLU A 176 7.41 12.91 -0.72
N ALA A 177 8.41 13.81 -0.74
CA ALA A 177 8.91 14.46 0.47
C ALA A 177 7.87 15.36 1.17
N GLU A 178 7.04 16.07 0.41
CA GLU A 178 5.96 16.91 0.96
C GLU A 178 4.92 16.05 1.70
N ILE A 179 4.50 14.93 1.10
CA ILE A 179 3.54 14.02 1.70
C ILE A 179 4.13 13.25 2.88
N GLU A 180 5.40 12.85 2.81
CA GLU A 180 6.11 12.26 3.96
C GLU A 180 6.06 13.20 5.17
N ALA A 181 6.40 14.48 4.98
CA ALA A 181 6.36 15.47 6.05
C ALA A 181 4.95 15.70 6.60
N GLU A 182 3.94 15.78 5.73
CA GLU A 182 2.53 15.90 6.13
C GLU A 182 2.08 14.72 6.99
N LEU A 183 2.38 13.49 6.55
CA LEU A 183 1.99 12.28 7.26
C LEU A 183 2.75 12.14 8.58
N GLU A 184 4.02 12.52 8.63
CA GLU A 184 4.80 12.55 9.87
C GLU A 184 4.21 13.54 10.89
N GLU A 185 3.85 14.75 10.45
CA GLU A 185 3.17 15.74 11.31
C GLU A 185 1.81 15.23 11.82
N ALA A 186 1.09 14.46 11.01
CA ALA A 186 -0.17 13.82 11.39
C ALA A 186 -0.01 12.66 12.38
N GLY A 187 1.21 12.13 12.57
CA GLY A 187 1.51 11.05 13.51
C GLY A 187 1.91 9.71 12.87
N VAL A 188 2.18 9.66 11.56
CA VAL A 188 2.80 8.48 10.93
C VAL A 188 4.27 8.41 11.28
N HIS A 189 4.78 7.23 11.63
CA HIS A 189 6.20 7.00 11.82
C HIS A 189 6.89 6.69 10.48
N LEU A 190 7.82 7.55 10.06
CA LEU A 190 8.62 7.28 8.86
C LEU A 190 9.79 6.35 9.19
N LEU A 191 9.98 5.33 8.34
CA LEU A 191 11.06 4.36 8.48
C LEU A 191 11.95 4.36 7.23
N ASP A 192 13.26 4.17 7.42
CA ASP A 192 14.18 4.00 6.29
C ASP A 192 14.32 2.52 5.93
N MET A 193 14.65 2.22 4.67
CA MET A 193 14.96 0.86 4.21
C MET A 193 16.10 0.17 4.98
N LYS A 194 16.96 0.93 5.67
CA LYS A 194 18.03 0.40 6.52
C LYS A 194 17.49 -0.23 7.82
N ASP A 195 16.30 0.22 8.25
CA ASP A 195 15.65 -0.23 9.49
C ASP A 195 14.83 -1.51 9.27
N LEU A 196 14.64 -1.92 8.00
CA LEU A 196 13.85 -3.07 7.58
C LEU A 196 14.06 -4.35 8.41
N PRO A 197 15.29 -4.75 8.77
CA PRO A 197 15.49 -5.94 9.60
C PRO A 197 14.78 -5.86 10.95
N GLY A 198 14.65 -4.67 11.55
CA GLY A 198 13.99 -4.47 12.84
C GLY A 198 12.48 -4.26 12.76
N ILE A 199 11.93 -3.96 11.57
CA ILE A 199 10.50 -3.66 11.40
C ILE A 199 9.62 -4.87 11.75
N PHE A 200 10.05 -6.07 11.39
CA PHE A 200 9.27 -7.29 11.57
C PHE A 200 9.81 -8.23 12.65
N MET A 201 10.72 -7.75 13.51
CA MET A 201 11.19 -8.49 14.69
C MET A 201 10.24 -8.31 15.87
N ASP A 202 10.22 -9.31 16.76
CA ASP A 202 9.57 -9.27 18.06
C ASP A 202 10.03 -8.02 18.84
N ARG A 203 9.06 -7.23 19.31
CA ARG A 203 9.26 -6.17 20.33
C ARG A 203 8.62 -6.61 21.63
#